data_AF-A0A6N8TWM6-F1
#
_entry.id   AF-A0A6N8TWM6-F1
#
_cell.length_a   1.000
_cell.length_b   1.000
_cell.length_c   1.000
_cell.angle_alpha   90.00
_cell.angle_beta   90.00
_cell.angle_gamma   90.00
#
_symmetry.space_group_name_H-M   'P 1'
#
loop_
_entity.id
_entity.type
_entity.pdbx_description
1 polymer ?
#
loop_
_entity_poly.entity_id
_entity_poly.type
_entity_poly.pdbx_seq_one_letter_code
_entity_poly.pdbx_strand_id
1 'polypeptide(L)'
;MYKEVFDTILDRLYMMPIEAILEIVENIDFDSLAEKAEAGIGNSDLVRLEDILIKCIRYYPFDRSFDVYILVGFGHIDGTALPSRLPFLYLGLERLKDRDIELLIQYEFNHMVRFHANSEFMTGTTLTVGQLVVAEGLATLAPLAMKTETLSEKAIAKSLFMESDEYENLKSNFKEIEKSIIIDFDKELSPRLM
;
A
#
# COMPACT_ATOMS: atom_id res chain seq x y z
N MET A 1 3.76 20.50 -2.23
CA MET A 1 3.58 19.50 -1.16
C MET A 1 2.61 18.42 -1.63
N TYR A 2 1.29 18.65 -1.70
CA TYR A 2 0.34 17.65 -2.24
C TYR A 2 0.60 17.20 -3.69
N LYS A 3 1.05 18.12 -4.56
CA LYS A 3 1.38 17.78 -5.96
C LYS A 3 2.41 16.65 -6.05
N GLU A 4 3.44 16.64 -5.19
CA GLU A 4 4.49 15.62 -5.22
C GLU A 4 3.93 14.23 -4.88
N VAL A 5 2.96 14.15 -3.97
CA VAL A 5 2.26 12.90 -3.63
C VAL A 5 1.46 12.38 -4.82
N PHE A 6 0.62 13.24 -5.43
CA PHE A 6 -0.19 12.84 -6.59
C PHE A 6 0.68 12.50 -7.81
N ASP A 7 1.70 13.30 -8.13
CA ASP A 7 2.64 13.00 -9.20
C ASP A 7 3.29 11.62 -8.97
N THR A 8 3.74 11.35 -7.74
CA THR A 8 4.36 10.05 -7.42
C THR A 8 3.38 8.90 -7.59
N ILE A 9 2.12 9.04 -7.14
CA ILE A 9 1.08 8.03 -7.32
C ILE A 9 0.79 7.78 -8.80
N LEU A 10 0.63 8.85 -9.60
CA LEU A 10 0.37 8.73 -11.04
C LEU A 10 1.54 8.07 -11.78
N ASP A 11 2.76 8.52 -11.50
CA ASP A 11 3.97 8.06 -12.19
C ASP A 11 4.37 6.64 -11.79
N ARG A 12 4.25 6.28 -10.50
CA ARG A 12 4.81 5.04 -9.94
C ARG A 12 3.79 3.95 -9.68
N LEU A 13 2.55 4.30 -9.35
CA LEU A 13 1.52 3.31 -9.03
C LEU A 13 0.62 3.05 -10.23
N TYR A 14 0.06 4.09 -10.84
CA TYR A 14 -0.76 3.91 -12.02
C TYR A 14 0.09 3.57 -13.25
N MET A 15 1.27 4.19 -13.41
CA MET A 15 2.18 3.96 -14.55
C MET A 15 1.47 4.09 -15.92
N MET A 16 0.46 4.96 -16.00
CA MET A 16 -0.41 5.12 -17.15
C MET A 16 -0.42 6.56 -17.66
N PRO A 17 -0.64 6.76 -18.97
CA PRO A 17 -0.81 8.10 -19.52
C PRO A 17 -2.09 8.74 -18.97
N ILE A 18 -2.09 10.08 -18.86
CA ILE A 18 -3.18 10.84 -18.23
C ILE A 18 -4.53 10.59 -18.92
N GLU A 19 -4.53 10.33 -20.23
CA GLU A 19 -5.73 10.04 -21.01
C GLU A 19 -6.44 8.76 -20.51
N ALA A 20 -5.70 7.74 -20.11
CA ALA A 20 -6.28 6.52 -19.56
C ALA A 20 -6.81 6.73 -18.14
N ILE A 21 -6.19 7.65 -17.38
CA ILE A 21 -6.66 8.02 -16.04
C ILE A 21 -7.96 8.82 -16.14
N LEU A 22 -8.10 9.68 -17.16
CA LEU A 22 -9.36 10.41 -17.40
C LEU A 22 -10.54 9.46 -17.63
N GLU A 23 -10.34 8.38 -18.38
CA GLU A 23 -11.39 7.37 -18.58
C GLU A 23 -11.79 6.71 -17.25
N ILE A 24 -10.84 6.42 -16.36
CA ILE A 24 -11.15 5.92 -15.01
C ILE A 24 -11.97 6.97 -14.26
N VAL A 25 -11.51 8.22 -14.24
CA VAL A 25 -12.14 9.34 -13.54
C VAL A 25 -13.57 9.59 -14.02
N GLU A 26 -13.84 9.48 -15.32
CA GLU A 26 -15.19 9.67 -15.89
C GLU A 26 -16.18 8.58 -15.46
N ASN A 27 -15.70 7.40 -15.08
CA ASN A 27 -16.52 6.28 -14.63
C ASN A 27 -16.62 6.17 -13.10
N ILE A 28 -16.01 7.09 -12.36
CA ILE A 28 -16.08 7.12 -10.90
C ILE A 28 -17.43 7.64 -10.43
N ASP A 29 -18.04 6.91 -9.49
CA ASP A 29 -19.17 7.40 -8.69
C ASP A 29 -18.63 8.33 -7.58
N PHE A 30 -18.53 9.62 -7.91
CA PHE A 30 -18.02 10.65 -7.00
C PHE A 30 -18.90 10.83 -5.77
N ASP A 31 -20.22 10.64 -5.89
CA ASP A 31 -21.14 10.76 -4.78
C ASP A 31 -20.87 9.64 -3.76
N SER A 32 -20.74 8.39 -4.23
CA SER A 32 -20.35 7.27 -3.37
C SER A 32 -18.99 7.46 -2.72
N LEU A 33 -18.00 8.00 -3.44
CA LEU A 33 -16.68 8.30 -2.87
C LEU A 33 -16.75 9.38 -1.79
N ALA A 34 -17.50 10.44 -2.02
CA ALA A 34 -17.68 11.51 -1.04
C ALA A 34 -18.35 10.99 0.24
N GLU A 35 -19.40 10.19 0.11
CA GLU A 35 -20.07 9.55 1.26
C GLU A 35 -19.12 8.66 2.06
N LYS A 36 -18.29 7.86 1.37
CA LYS A 36 -17.27 7.01 2.03
C LYS A 36 -16.20 7.85 2.72
N ALA A 37 -15.74 8.92 2.08
CA ALA A 37 -14.75 9.81 2.66
C ALA A 37 -15.29 10.51 3.92
N GLU A 38 -16.52 11.03 3.88
CA GLU A 38 -17.19 11.63 5.05
C GLU A 38 -17.30 10.63 6.20
N ALA A 39 -17.69 9.38 5.91
CA ALA A 39 -17.73 8.32 6.90
C ALA A 39 -16.32 7.97 7.43
N GLY A 40 -15.29 8.07 6.59
CA GLY A 40 -13.88 7.94 6.97
C GLY A 40 -13.46 9.02 7.96
N ILE A 41 -13.80 10.29 7.70
CA ILE A 41 -13.52 11.42 8.62
C ILE A 41 -14.09 11.13 10.00
N GLY A 42 -15.35 10.69 10.06
CA GLY A 42 -16.03 10.38 11.33
C GLY A 42 -15.38 9.26 12.14
N ASN A 43 -14.59 8.39 11.50
CA ASN A 43 -13.86 7.28 12.13
C ASN A 43 -12.35 7.55 12.29
N SER A 44 -11.86 8.69 11.81
CA SER A 44 -10.45 9.07 11.83
C SER A 44 -10.08 9.69 13.18
N ASP A 45 -9.76 8.86 14.17
CA ASP A 45 -9.16 9.34 15.41
C ASP A 45 -7.67 9.64 15.19
N LEU A 46 -7.35 10.93 14.99
CA LEU A 46 -5.98 11.39 14.76
C LEU A 46 -5.03 10.97 15.89
N VAL A 47 -5.49 10.94 17.14
CA VAL A 47 -4.66 10.53 18.29
C VAL A 47 -4.29 9.05 18.15
N ARG A 48 -5.27 8.21 17.77
CA ARG A 48 -5.01 6.80 17.50
C ARG A 48 -4.04 6.59 16.33
N LEU A 49 -4.14 7.39 15.26
CA LEU A 49 -3.20 7.30 14.12
C LEU A 49 -1.78 7.66 14.55
N GLU A 50 -1.62 8.75 15.31
CA GLU A 50 -0.32 9.16 15.88
C GLU A 50 0.27 8.06 16.77
N ASP A 51 -0.54 7.45 17.64
CA ASP A 51 -0.10 6.36 18.51
C ASP A 51 0.41 5.14 17.70
N ILE A 52 -0.28 4.78 16.61
CA ILE A 52 0.14 3.70 15.72
C ILE A 52 1.46 4.05 15.03
N LEU A 53 1.60 5.28 14.52
CA LEU A 53 2.82 5.75 13.85
C LEU A 53 4.01 5.76 14.82
N ILE A 54 3.82 6.19 16.08
CA ILE A 54 4.85 6.15 17.11
C ILE A 54 5.34 4.71 17.34
N LYS A 55 4.44 3.72 17.37
CA LYS A 55 4.83 2.30 17.46
C LYS A 55 5.66 1.87 16.25
N CYS A 56 5.27 2.28 15.04
CA CYS A 56 6.00 1.96 13.81
C CYS A 56 7.41 2.57 13.81
N ILE A 57 7.54 3.85 14.18
CA ILE A 57 8.84 4.55 14.30
C ILE A 57 9.75 3.82 15.29
N ARG A 58 9.22 3.41 16.46
CA ARG A 58 10.00 2.66 17.46
C ARG A 58 10.46 1.30 16.97
N TYR A 59 9.65 0.63 16.15
CA TYR A 59 9.97 -0.70 15.62
C TYR A 59 10.98 -0.65 14.48
N TYR A 60 10.87 0.31 13.55
CA TYR A 60 11.70 0.43 12.35
C TYR A 60 12.87 1.43 12.44
N PRO A 61 13.31 1.79 13.66
CA PRO A 61 13.98 3.06 14.01
C PRO A 61 14.28 3.99 12.81
N PHE A 62 13.23 4.60 12.25
CA PHE A 62 13.33 5.45 11.07
C PHE A 62 13.74 6.87 11.48
N ASP A 63 14.87 7.35 10.99
CA ASP A 63 15.54 8.58 11.45
C ASP A 63 15.25 9.81 10.59
N ARG A 64 14.40 9.67 9.58
CA ARG A 64 14.00 10.76 8.68
C ARG A 64 12.62 11.30 9.03
N SER A 65 12.43 12.60 8.79
CA SER A 65 11.10 13.20 8.77
C SER A 65 10.30 12.64 7.60
N PHE A 66 9.01 12.40 7.84
CA PHE A 66 8.06 11.99 6.82
C PHE A 66 6.72 12.67 7.06
N ASP A 67 5.94 12.82 5.99
CA ASP A 67 4.59 13.37 6.06
C ASP A 67 3.54 12.26 5.97
N VAL A 68 2.40 12.46 6.63
CA VAL A 68 1.24 11.57 6.49
C VAL A 68 0.11 12.36 5.84
N TYR A 69 -0.35 11.87 4.70
CA TYR A 69 -1.40 12.45 3.90
C TYR A 69 -2.64 11.57 4.00
N ILE A 70 -3.70 12.12 4.57
CA ILE A 70 -5.03 11.51 4.56
C ILE A 70 -5.84 12.24 3.51
N LEU A 71 -6.04 11.60 2.36
CA LEU A 71 -6.59 12.22 1.15
C LEU A 71 -7.67 11.32 0.54
N VAL A 72 -8.51 11.89 -0.31
CA VAL A 72 -9.48 11.12 -1.12
C VAL A 72 -8.84 10.80 -2.46
N GLY A 73 -8.77 9.52 -2.80
CA GLY A 73 -8.27 9.04 -4.08
C GLY A 73 -9.41 8.73 -5.06
N PHE A 74 -9.14 7.81 -5.98
CA PHE A 74 -10.13 7.28 -6.91
C PHE A 74 -10.89 6.06 -6.36
N GLY A 75 -10.76 5.74 -5.07
CA GLY A 75 -11.42 4.60 -4.43
C GLY A 75 -10.73 3.25 -4.60
N HIS A 76 -9.58 3.21 -5.29
CA HIS A 76 -8.84 1.97 -5.57
C HIS A 76 -7.63 1.75 -4.67
N ILE A 77 -7.17 2.80 -3.98
CA ILE A 77 -5.93 2.78 -3.18
C ILE A 77 -6.32 2.93 -1.71
N ASP A 78 -6.10 1.87 -0.94
CA ASP A 78 -6.34 1.89 0.52
C ASP A 78 -5.29 2.75 1.23
N GLY A 79 -4.02 2.57 0.85
CA GLY A 79 -2.87 3.34 1.29
C GLY A 79 -1.70 3.10 0.34
N THR A 80 -0.67 3.93 0.42
CA THR A 80 0.58 3.67 -0.30
C THR A 80 1.75 4.45 0.30
N ALA A 81 2.95 3.86 0.27
CA ALA A 81 4.21 4.55 0.45
C ALA A 81 5.15 4.26 -0.71
N LEU A 82 5.31 5.22 -1.62
CA LEU A 82 6.09 5.03 -2.85
C LEU A 82 7.50 5.65 -2.73
N PRO A 83 8.49 5.15 -3.49
CA PRO A 83 9.79 5.78 -3.59
C PRO A 83 9.65 7.24 -4.04
N SER A 84 10.12 8.17 -3.21
CA SER A 84 9.90 9.61 -3.39
C SER A 84 11.02 10.38 -2.71
N ARG A 85 11.29 11.62 -3.17
CA ARG A 85 12.42 12.40 -2.64
C ARG A 85 12.25 12.71 -1.15
N LEU A 86 11.03 12.99 -0.71
CA LEU A 86 10.66 13.14 0.70
C LEU A 86 9.74 11.98 1.10
N PRO A 87 10.05 11.24 2.16
CA PRO A 87 9.22 10.11 2.56
C PRO A 87 7.82 10.58 2.94
N PHE A 88 6.82 9.82 2.49
CA PHE A 88 5.44 10.06 2.86
C PHE A 88 4.64 8.76 2.97
N LEU A 89 3.53 8.86 3.70
CA LEU A 89 2.46 7.87 3.73
C LEU A 89 1.20 8.51 3.16
N TYR A 90 0.57 7.85 2.20
CA TYR A 90 -0.78 8.18 1.75
C TYR A 90 -1.76 7.17 2.36
N LEU A 91 -2.87 7.67 2.92
CA LEU A 91 -3.98 6.89 3.43
C LEU A 91 -5.27 7.37 2.76
N GLY A 92 -5.95 6.46 2.06
CA GLY A 92 -7.20 6.74 1.36
C GLY A 92 -8.36 6.90 2.33
N LEU A 93 -8.82 8.14 2.52
CA LEU A 93 -9.87 8.51 3.46
C LEU A 93 -11.17 7.73 3.19
N GLU A 94 -11.48 7.49 1.92
CA GLU A 94 -12.64 6.73 1.45
C GLU A 94 -12.57 5.22 1.76
N ARG A 95 -11.45 4.74 2.30
CA ARG A 95 -11.20 3.33 2.63
C ARG A 95 -10.97 3.10 4.13
N LEU A 96 -10.79 4.17 4.92
CA LEU A 96 -10.46 4.08 6.35
C LEU A 96 -11.54 3.41 7.21
N LYS A 97 -12.81 3.48 6.81
CA LYS A 97 -13.92 2.84 7.56
C LYS A 97 -13.86 1.32 7.48
N ASP A 98 -13.40 0.77 6.36
CA ASP A 98 -13.57 -0.64 6.02
C ASP A 98 -12.32 -1.48 6.32
N ARG A 99 -11.24 -0.85 6.81
CA ARG A 99 -9.94 -1.50 7.02
C ARG A 99 -9.47 -1.38 8.47
N ASP A 100 -8.71 -2.38 8.91
CA ASP A 100 -7.95 -2.30 10.15
C ASP A 100 -6.78 -1.33 9.93
N ILE A 101 -7.01 -0.06 10.26
CA ILE A 101 -6.07 1.04 9.99
C ILE A 101 -4.70 0.82 10.64
N GLU A 102 -4.63 0.07 11.75
CA GLU A 102 -3.35 -0.27 12.34
C GLU A 102 -2.55 -1.23 11.45
N LEU A 103 -3.20 -2.23 10.85
CA LEU A 103 -2.53 -3.11 9.89
C LEU A 103 -2.08 -2.33 8.65
N LEU A 104 -2.93 -1.44 8.12
CA LEU A 104 -2.61 -0.66 6.91
C LEU A 104 -1.41 0.27 7.16
N ILE A 105 -1.40 1.00 8.27
CA ILE A 105 -0.27 1.87 8.60
C ILE A 105 1.01 1.04 8.76
N GLN A 106 0.95 -0.10 9.45
CA GLN A 106 2.13 -0.96 9.65
C GLN A 106 2.66 -1.51 8.31
N TYR A 107 1.76 -1.86 7.39
CA TYR A 107 2.05 -2.29 6.03
C TYR A 107 2.78 -1.19 5.24
N GLU A 108 2.17 -0.02 5.12
CA GLU A 108 2.72 1.09 4.33
C GLU A 108 3.99 1.68 4.95
N PHE A 109 4.09 1.70 6.28
CA PHE A 109 5.30 2.15 6.96
C PHE A 109 6.49 1.23 6.64
N ASN A 110 6.27 -0.08 6.49
CA ASN A 110 7.30 -1.01 6.05
C ASN A 110 7.83 -0.64 4.65
N HIS A 111 6.94 -0.36 3.70
CA HIS A 111 7.31 0.12 2.36
C HIS A 111 8.12 1.41 2.44
N MET A 112 7.64 2.41 3.18
CA MET A 112 8.31 3.71 3.34
C MET A 112 9.75 3.53 3.82
N VAL A 113 9.95 2.76 4.90
CA VAL A 113 11.27 2.51 5.48
C VAL A 113 12.17 1.80 4.47
N ARG A 114 11.68 0.75 3.80
CA ARG A 114 12.48 -0.05 2.87
C ARG A 114 12.90 0.73 1.63
N PHE A 115 11.99 1.51 1.05
CA PHE A 115 12.28 2.34 -0.12
C PHE A 115 13.27 3.47 0.19
N HIS A 116 13.25 4.02 1.41
CA HIS A 116 14.17 5.10 1.80
C HIS A 116 15.50 4.61 2.40
N ALA A 117 15.55 3.36 2.87
CA ALA A 117 16.78 2.72 3.32
C ALA A 117 17.65 2.22 2.15
N ASN A 118 17.05 1.89 1.01
CA ASN A 118 17.76 1.38 -0.17
C ASN A 118 17.78 2.42 -1.29
N SER A 119 18.96 2.98 -1.55
CA SER A 119 19.14 4.02 -2.57
C SER A 119 18.78 3.57 -3.98
N GLU A 120 18.81 2.27 -4.27
CA GLU A 120 18.46 1.70 -5.58
C GLU A 120 17.03 2.08 -6.00
N PHE A 121 16.07 1.97 -5.07
CA PHE A 121 14.66 2.32 -5.32
C PHE A 121 14.43 3.82 -5.53
N MET A 122 15.40 4.65 -5.12
CA MET A 122 15.36 6.10 -5.27
C MET A 122 15.92 6.58 -6.62
N THR A 123 16.64 5.72 -7.36
CA THR A 123 17.28 6.10 -8.64
C THR A 123 16.33 6.13 -9.83
N GLY A 124 15.05 5.87 -9.59
CA GLY A 124 14.00 5.94 -10.59
C GLY A 124 13.90 4.72 -11.50
N THR A 125 14.75 3.71 -11.30
CA THR A 125 14.57 2.36 -11.82
C THR A 125 13.24 1.78 -11.34
N THR A 126 12.52 1.19 -12.28
CA THR A 126 11.31 0.44 -11.99
C THR A 126 11.69 -0.85 -11.26
N LEU A 127 10.92 -1.23 -10.24
CA LEU A 127 11.12 -2.51 -9.55
C LEU A 127 10.99 -3.67 -10.53
N THR A 128 11.69 -4.78 -10.29
CA THR A 128 11.33 -6.05 -10.93
C THR A 128 10.13 -6.69 -10.24
N VAL A 129 9.46 -7.63 -10.92
CA VAL A 129 8.39 -8.45 -10.32
C VAL A 129 8.86 -9.12 -9.04
N GLY A 130 10.07 -9.70 -9.04
CA GLY A 130 10.65 -10.35 -7.87
C GLY A 130 10.89 -9.37 -6.71
N GLN A 131 11.38 -8.17 -7.00
CA GLN A 131 11.55 -7.12 -5.98
C GLN A 131 10.21 -6.68 -5.38
N LEU A 132 9.16 -6.56 -6.20
CA LEU A 132 7.81 -6.25 -5.75
C LEU A 132 7.25 -7.36 -4.85
N VAL A 133 7.33 -8.63 -5.29
CA VAL A 133 6.84 -9.78 -4.50
C VAL A 133 7.51 -9.86 -3.13
N VAL A 134 8.82 -9.64 -3.07
CA VAL A 134 9.53 -9.56 -1.79
C VAL A 134 9.07 -8.36 -0.97
N ALA A 135 8.78 -7.23 -1.61
CA ALA A 135 8.30 -6.04 -0.92
C ALA A 135 6.91 -6.21 -0.31
N GLU A 136 5.93 -6.61 -1.10
CA GLU A 136 4.56 -6.87 -0.65
C GLU A 136 4.52 -8.00 0.39
N GLY A 137 5.32 -9.06 0.21
CA GLY A 137 5.42 -10.16 1.16
C GLY A 137 5.95 -9.73 2.53
N LEU A 138 6.99 -8.89 2.56
CA LEU A 138 7.51 -8.34 3.82
C LEU A 138 6.54 -7.35 4.46
N ALA A 139 5.88 -6.51 3.66
CA ALA A 139 4.86 -5.58 4.17
C ALA A 139 3.65 -6.33 4.74
N THR A 140 3.23 -7.44 4.13
CA THR A 140 2.18 -8.33 4.64
C THR A 140 2.54 -8.92 6.00
N LEU A 141 3.81 -9.30 6.19
CA LEU A 141 4.28 -9.89 7.46
C LEU A 141 4.56 -8.84 8.54
N ALA A 142 4.79 -7.57 8.17
CA ALA A 142 5.16 -6.51 9.09
C ALA A 142 4.17 -6.32 10.25
N PRO A 143 2.84 -6.22 10.02
CA PRO A 143 1.88 -6.10 11.10
C PRO A 143 1.91 -7.28 12.07
N LEU A 144 2.07 -8.50 11.56
CA LEU A 144 2.13 -9.72 12.37
C LEU A 144 3.38 -9.75 13.24
N ALA A 145 4.52 -9.38 12.66
CA ALA A 145 5.79 -9.30 13.37
C ALA A 145 5.74 -8.25 14.49
N MET A 146 5.16 -7.08 14.23
CA MET A 146 5.01 -6.00 15.21
C MET A 146 4.06 -6.35 16.35
N LYS A 147 3.02 -7.14 16.09
CA LYS A 147 2.06 -7.60 17.11
C LYS A 147 2.53 -8.86 17.85
N THR A 148 3.69 -9.42 17.48
CA THR A 148 4.19 -10.72 17.99
C THR A 148 3.16 -11.84 17.83
N GLU A 149 2.33 -11.76 16.78
CA GLU A 149 1.30 -12.77 16.52
C GLU A 149 1.94 -14.04 15.95
N THR A 150 1.40 -15.20 16.32
CA THR A 150 1.79 -16.47 15.71
C THR A 150 1.37 -16.47 14.25
N LEU A 151 2.33 -16.76 13.35
CA LEU A 151 2.05 -16.96 11.94
C LEU A 151 1.05 -18.12 11.76
N SER A 152 -0.16 -17.76 11.38
CA SER A 152 -1.25 -18.68 11.06
C SER A 152 -1.91 -18.24 9.76
N GLU A 153 -2.54 -19.16 9.05
CA GLU A 153 -3.24 -18.84 7.79
C GLU A 153 -4.27 -17.71 7.99
N LYS A 154 -5.00 -17.74 9.10
CA LYS A 154 -5.96 -16.69 9.46
C LYS A 154 -5.29 -15.33 9.63
N ALA A 155 -4.13 -15.28 10.27
CA ALA A 155 -3.39 -14.04 10.49
C ALA A 155 -2.81 -13.49 9.17
N ILE A 156 -2.34 -14.38 8.29
CA ILE A 156 -1.86 -14.03 6.94
C ILE A 156 -3.00 -13.48 6.10
N ALA A 157 -4.14 -14.18 6.03
CA ALA A 157 -5.33 -13.72 5.30
C ALA A 157 -5.79 -12.34 5.77
N LYS A 158 -5.83 -12.13 7.09
CA LYS A 158 -6.16 -10.82 7.68
C LYS A 158 -5.17 -9.73 7.26
N SER A 159 -3.88 -10.03 7.23
CA SER A 159 -2.84 -9.05 6.87
C SER A 159 -2.78 -8.75 5.37
N LEU A 160 -3.32 -9.65 4.55
CA LEU A 160 -3.57 -9.42 3.13
C LEU A 160 -4.87 -8.63 2.88
N PHE A 161 -5.62 -8.28 3.93
CA PHE A 161 -6.92 -7.63 3.84
C PHE A 161 -7.96 -8.40 3.00
N MET A 162 -7.85 -9.74 3.03
CA MET A 162 -8.69 -10.66 2.25
C MET A 162 -9.74 -11.34 3.12
N GLU A 163 -10.89 -11.60 2.52
CA GLU A 163 -11.89 -12.48 3.09
C GLU A 163 -11.47 -13.95 2.95
N SER A 164 -12.11 -14.84 3.73
CA SER A 164 -11.71 -16.26 3.78
C SER A 164 -11.82 -16.96 2.43
N ASP A 165 -12.87 -16.65 1.66
CA ASP A 165 -13.10 -17.27 0.34
C ASP A 165 -12.07 -16.82 -0.70
N GLU A 166 -11.66 -15.55 -0.65
CA GLU A 166 -10.61 -14.99 -1.53
C GLU A 166 -9.26 -15.65 -1.26
N TYR A 167 -8.94 -15.82 0.04
CA TYR A 167 -7.70 -16.45 0.46
C TYR A 167 -7.64 -17.94 0.07
N GLU A 168 -8.73 -18.69 0.23
CA GLU A 168 -8.81 -20.08 -0.21
C GLU A 168 -8.70 -20.22 -1.74
N ASN A 169 -9.29 -19.28 -2.50
CA ASN A 169 -9.11 -19.24 -3.94
C ASN A 169 -7.63 -19.05 -4.33
N LEU A 170 -6.90 -18.12 -3.69
CA LEU A 170 -5.46 -17.97 -3.93
C LEU A 170 -4.67 -19.24 -3.58
N LYS A 171 -4.98 -19.89 -2.45
CA LYS A 171 -4.34 -21.14 -2.05
C LYS A 171 -4.54 -22.25 -3.08
N SER A 172 -5.76 -22.39 -3.61
CA SER A 172 -6.06 -23.39 -4.64
C SER A 172 -5.27 -23.20 -5.93
N ASN A 173 -4.89 -21.95 -6.25
CA ASN A 173 -4.13 -21.59 -7.45
C ASN A 173 -2.65 -21.30 -7.18
N PHE A 174 -2.15 -21.53 -5.95
CA PHE A 174 -0.83 -21.09 -5.50
C PHE A 174 0.31 -21.48 -6.45
N LYS A 175 0.32 -22.74 -6.92
CA LYS A 175 1.39 -23.23 -7.81
C LYS A 175 1.41 -22.54 -9.16
N GLU A 176 0.25 -22.15 -9.69
CA GLU A 176 0.16 -21.45 -10.96
C GLU A 176 0.64 -20.01 -10.81
N ILE A 177 0.24 -19.35 -9.73
CA ILE A 177 0.70 -18.00 -9.35
C ILE A 177 2.22 -17.99 -9.16
N GLU A 178 2.76 -18.93 -8.37
CA GLU A 178 4.20 -19.06 -8.12
C GLU A 178 4.97 -19.27 -9.43
N LYS A 179 4.49 -20.16 -10.30
CA LYS A 179 5.10 -20.39 -11.61
C LYS A 179 5.11 -19.12 -12.47
N SER A 180 4.01 -18.36 -12.48
CA SER A 180 3.93 -17.10 -13.23
C SER A 180 4.95 -16.08 -12.70
N ILE A 181 5.02 -15.91 -11.37
CA ILE A 181 5.97 -15.01 -10.73
C ILE A 181 7.41 -15.41 -11.05
N ILE A 182 7.75 -16.70 -11.02
CA ILE A 182 9.11 -17.18 -11.33
C ILE A 182 9.48 -16.88 -12.79
N ILE A 183 8.55 -17.00 -13.74
CA ILE A 183 8.80 -16.69 -15.15
C ILE A 183 9.11 -15.20 -15.36
N ASP A 184 8.49 -14.34 -14.58
CA ASP A 184 8.60 -12.89 -14.72
C ASP A 184 9.53 -12.24 -13.69
N PHE A 185 10.17 -13.03 -12.81
CA PHE A 185 10.86 -12.56 -11.60
C PHE A 185 11.86 -11.42 -11.84
N ASP A 186 12.67 -11.52 -12.89
CA ASP A 186 13.70 -10.54 -13.23
C ASP A 186 13.21 -9.44 -14.18
N LYS A 187 11.94 -9.47 -14.60
CA LYS A 187 11.37 -8.46 -15.51
C LYS A 187 10.99 -7.21 -14.73
N GLU A 188 11.29 -6.05 -15.30
CA GLU A 188 10.80 -4.75 -14.79
C GLU A 188 9.27 -4.71 -14.81
N LEU A 189 8.67 -4.10 -13.78
CA LEU A 189 7.24 -3.88 -13.73
C LEU A 189 6.79 -3.00 -14.90
N SER A 190 5.59 -3.28 -15.36
CA SER A 190 4.88 -2.49 -16.35
C SER A 190 3.38 -2.68 -16.11
N PRO A 191 2.50 -1.84 -16.69
CA PRO A 191 1.06 -2.03 -16.58
C PRO A 191 0.54 -3.40 -17.05
N ARG A 192 1.33 -4.18 -17.81
CA ARG A 192 0.99 -5.54 -18.24
C ARG A 192 1.37 -6.62 -17.21
N LEU A 193 2.32 -6.31 -16.33
CA LEU A 193 2.90 -7.21 -15.34
C LEU A 193 2.46 -6.88 -13.89
N MET A 194 1.68 -5.82 -13.71
CA MET A 194 0.88 -5.54 -12.51
C MET A 194 -0.56 -6.02 -12.74
#